data_AF-A0A556RSE3-F1
#
_entry.id   AF-A0A556RSE3-F1
#
_cell.length_a   1.000
_cell.length_b   1.000
_cell.length_c   1.000
_cell.angle_alpha   90.00
_cell.angle_beta   90.00
_cell.angle_gamma   90.00
#
_symmetry.space_group_name_H-M   'P 1'
#
loop_
_entity.id
_entity.type
_entity.pdbx_description
1 polymer ?
#
loop_
_entity_poly.entity_id
_entity_poly.type
_entity_poly.pdbx_seq_one_letter_code
_entity_poly.pdbx_strand_id
1 'polypeptide(L)'
;MKYIFLVLVFLLSACNDADVASRNLSKAADNFEVNRRIVFYNGITNDYMLVIEGLCSKDNSSTEHTLGIVCKVGPNSYKKHLLGLSDNVTFFIEQIDGKNVSAYHYRVIFKPSTLIPDIEIR
;
A
#
# COMPACT_ATOMS: atom_id res chain seq x y z
N MET A 1 1.38 35.95 32.46
CA MET A 1 1.87 34.55 32.50
C MET A 1 0.78 33.49 32.72
N LYS A 2 -0.33 33.78 33.42
CA LYS A 2 -1.40 32.78 33.68
C LYS A 2 -2.18 32.33 32.43
N TYR A 3 -2.35 33.21 31.44
CA TYR A 3 -3.05 32.91 30.18
C TYR A 3 -2.24 32.09 29.16
N ILE A 4 -0.90 32.13 29.24
CA ILE A 4 -0.02 31.36 28.35
C ILE A 4 -0.11 29.87 28.64
N PHE A 5 -0.29 29.51 29.92
CA PHE A 5 -0.42 28.11 30.33
C PHE A 5 -1.77 27.49 29.90
N LEU A 6 -2.83 28.29 29.78
CA LEU A 6 -4.16 27.83 29.35
C LEU A 6 -4.19 27.48 27.85
N VAL A 7 -3.44 28.23 27.03
CA VAL A 7 -3.35 28.01 25.57
C VAL A 7 -2.56 26.74 25.23
N LEU A 8 -1.56 26.38 26.05
CA LEU A 8 -0.73 25.20 25.80
C LEU A 8 -1.48 23.87 26.02
N VAL A 9 -2.47 23.86 26.92
CA VAL A 9 -3.27 22.65 27.23
C VAL A 9 -4.29 22.34 26.12
N PHE A 10 -4.81 23.35 25.41
CA PHE A 10 -5.73 23.17 24.29
C PHE A 10 -5.07 22.66 23.00
N LEU A 11 -3.74 22.79 22.87
CA LEU A 11 -3.00 22.29 21.71
C LEU A 11 -2.73 20.78 21.77
N LEU A 12 -2.95 20.13 22.91
CA LEU A 12 -2.67 18.71 23.14
C LEU A 12 -3.85 17.78 22.77
N SER A 13 -5.03 18.31 22.46
CA SER A 13 -6.25 17.55 22.15
C SER A 13 -6.63 17.52 20.67
N ALA A 14 -5.74 17.90 19.76
CA ALA A 14 -6.06 18.06 18.34
C ALA A 14 -6.01 16.78 17.49
N CYS A 15 -5.71 15.61 18.07
CA CYS A 15 -5.74 14.34 17.33
C CYS A 15 -7.08 13.66 17.59
N ASN A 16 -7.92 13.53 16.57
CA ASN A 16 -9.13 12.72 16.69
C ASN A 16 -8.77 11.22 16.62
N ASP A 17 -9.71 10.35 17.02
CA ASP A 17 -9.49 8.90 17.04
C ASP A 17 -9.15 8.33 15.65
N ALA A 18 -9.68 8.92 14.58
CA ALA A 18 -9.40 8.49 13.21
C ALA A 18 -7.94 8.77 12.82
N ASP A 19 -7.37 9.89 13.23
CA ASP A 19 -5.96 10.23 13.00
C ASP A 19 -5.04 9.28 13.77
N VAL A 20 -5.40 8.96 15.01
CA VAL A 20 -4.65 7.99 15.84
C VAL A 20 -4.70 6.60 15.21
N ALA A 21 -5.87 6.15 14.77
CA ALA A 21 -6.05 4.87 14.08
C ALA A 21 -5.22 4.83 12.79
N SER A 22 -5.30 5.88 11.95
CA SER A 22 -4.55 5.99 10.70
C SER A 22 -3.04 5.90 10.90
N ARG A 23 -2.51 6.64 11.89
CA ARG A 23 -1.08 6.58 12.25
C ARG A 23 -0.66 5.21 12.74
N ASN A 24 -1.47 4.57 13.59
CA ASN A 24 -1.18 3.25 14.13
C ASN A 24 -1.21 2.17 13.05
N LEU A 25 -2.18 2.21 12.14
CA LEU A 25 -2.26 1.29 11.02
C LEU A 25 -1.09 1.47 10.06
N SER A 26 -0.74 2.72 9.73
CA SER A 26 0.42 3.01 8.89
C SER A 26 1.70 2.44 9.50
N LYS A 27 1.94 2.71 10.80
CA LYS A 27 3.10 2.20 11.53
C LYS A 27 3.14 0.67 11.58
N ALA A 28 2.03 0.02 11.90
CA ALA A 28 1.95 -1.44 11.94
C ALA A 28 2.25 -2.05 10.56
N ALA A 29 1.75 -1.40 9.53
CA ALA A 29 1.92 -1.87 8.18
C ALA A 29 3.34 -1.59 7.62
N ASP A 30 4.04 -0.57 8.13
CA ASP A 30 5.47 -0.34 7.88
C ASP A 30 6.38 -1.33 8.63
N ASN A 31 5.90 -1.86 9.76
CA ASN A 31 6.54 -2.98 10.48
C ASN A 31 6.18 -4.35 9.90
N PHE A 32 5.48 -4.41 8.76
CA PHE A 32 5.04 -5.66 8.13
C PHE A 32 4.15 -6.51 9.07
N GLU A 33 3.29 -5.87 9.87
CA GLU A 33 2.33 -6.56 10.76
C GLU A 33 0.92 -6.65 10.16
N VAL A 34 0.69 -6.03 9.01
CA VAL A 34 -0.64 -5.90 8.38
C VAL A 34 -0.60 -6.47 6.98
N ASN A 35 -1.54 -7.37 6.70
CA ASN A 35 -1.73 -7.91 5.37
C ASN A 35 -2.49 -6.91 4.49
N ARG A 36 -1.89 -6.54 3.36
CA ARG A 36 -2.43 -5.56 2.42
C ARG A 36 -2.63 -6.17 1.05
N ARG A 37 -3.73 -5.80 0.41
CA ARG A 37 -3.98 -6.02 -1.01
C ARG A 37 -3.81 -4.69 -1.73
N ILE A 38 -2.81 -4.61 -2.60
CA ILE A 38 -2.54 -3.49 -3.47
C ILE A 38 -3.02 -3.87 -4.87
N VAL A 39 -3.99 -3.14 -5.39
CA VAL A 39 -4.60 -3.38 -6.70
C VAL A 39 -4.27 -2.23 -7.60
N PHE A 40 -3.63 -2.51 -8.73
CA PHE A 40 -3.46 -1.57 -9.84
C PHE A 40 -4.53 -1.85 -10.87
N TYR A 41 -5.22 -0.80 -11.30
CA TYR A 41 -6.26 -0.90 -12.29
C TYR A 41 -6.20 0.26 -13.28
N ASN A 42 -6.67 -0.03 -14.49
CA ASN A 42 -6.86 0.97 -15.52
C ASN A 42 -8.21 1.66 -15.32
N GLY A 43 -8.21 2.96 -15.07
CA GLY A 43 -9.42 3.77 -14.85
C GLY A 43 -10.28 3.98 -16.12
N ILE A 44 -9.73 3.71 -17.31
CA ILE A 44 -10.49 3.75 -18.58
C ILE A 44 -11.19 2.41 -18.83
N THR A 45 -10.46 1.29 -18.75
CA THR A 45 -11.01 -0.03 -19.12
C THR A 45 -11.59 -0.82 -17.95
N ASN A 46 -11.40 -0.35 -16.71
CA ASN A 46 -11.69 -1.06 -15.46
C ASN A 46 -10.96 -2.42 -15.32
N ASP A 47 -9.86 -2.61 -16.06
CA ASP A 47 -9.07 -3.83 -15.96
C ASP A 47 -8.11 -3.79 -14.77
N TYR A 48 -8.15 -4.84 -13.95
CA TYR A 48 -7.10 -5.14 -12.97
C TYR A 48 -5.81 -5.50 -13.69
N MET A 49 -4.77 -4.68 -13.55
CA MET A 49 -3.50 -4.90 -14.21
C MET A 49 -2.56 -5.75 -13.36
N LEU A 50 -2.52 -5.43 -12.06
CA LEU A 50 -1.66 -6.08 -11.10
C LEU A 50 -2.35 -6.11 -9.73
N VAL A 51 -2.25 -7.23 -9.04
CA VAL A 51 -2.62 -7.33 -7.62
C VAL A 51 -1.42 -7.86 -6.86
N ILE A 52 -1.03 -7.17 -5.79
CA ILE A 52 -0.01 -7.60 -4.82
C ILE A 52 -0.72 -7.81 -3.49
N GLU A 53 -0.69 -9.03 -2.96
CA GLU A 53 -1.22 -9.35 -1.63
C GLU A 53 -0.08 -9.79 -0.73
N GLY A 54 -0.05 -9.25 0.49
CA GLY A 54 0.87 -9.70 1.52
C GLY A 54 1.23 -8.66 2.57
N LEU A 55 2.23 -8.98 3.38
CA LEU A 55 2.83 -8.03 4.31
C LEU A 55 3.67 -7.02 3.54
N CYS A 56 3.03 -5.93 3.13
CA CYS A 56 3.65 -4.92 2.30
C CYS A 56 3.61 -3.54 2.97
N SER A 57 4.61 -2.72 2.69
CA SER A 57 4.73 -1.32 3.08
C SER A 57 4.87 -0.42 1.86
N LYS A 58 4.31 0.79 1.97
CA LYS A 58 4.52 1.83 0.98
C LYS A 58 5.89 2.45 1.23
N ASP A 59 6.71 2.48 0.19
CA ASP A 59 8.02 3.11 0.20
C ASP A 59 7.92 4.63 0.39
N ASN A 60 8.89 5.19 1.12
CA ASN A 60 9.11 6.62 1.32
C ASN A 60 9.50 7.37 0.03
N SER A 61 9.96 6.67 -1.01
CA SER A 61 10.27 7.27 -2.32
C SER A 61 9.07 7.38 -3.25
N SER A 62 7.86 7.06 -2.78
CA SER A 62 6.66 7.16 -3.60
C SER A 62 6.31 8.63 -3.87
N THR A 63 5.94 8.94 -5.11
CA THR A 63 5.54 10.27 -5.60
C THR A 63 4.15 10.19 -6.22
N GLU A 64 3.66 11.29 -6.79
CA GLU A 64 2.40 11.32 -7.55
C GLU A 64 2.43 10.41 -8.78
N HIS A 65 3.61 10.15 -9.36
CA HIS A 65 3.78 9.35 -10.58
C HIS A 65 4.48 8.02 -10.34
N THR A 66 4.84 7.70 -9.10
CA THR A 66 5.59 6.48 -8.80
C THR A 66 5.16 5.92 -7.48
N LEU A 67 4.78 4.64 -7.46
CA LEU A 67 4.47 3.92 -6.24
C LEU A 67 5.55 2.87 -5.97
N GLY A 68 6.25 3.02 -4.85
CA GLY A 68 7.13 1.98 -4.34
C GLY A 68 6.41 1.14 -3.29
N ILE A 69 6.47 -0.19 -3.44
CA ILE A 69 5.93 -1.16 -2.49
C ILE A 69 7.03 -2.12 -2.09
N VAL A 70 7.27 -2.29 -0.80
CA VAL A 70 8.17 -3.31 -0.27
C VAL A 70 7.34 -4.38 0.40
N CYS A 71 7.52 -5.64 0.04
CA CYS A 71 6.81 -6.76 0.65
C CYS A 71 7.78 -7.71 1.34
N LYS A 72 7.46 -8.10 2.58
CA LYS A 72 8.17 -9.15 3.31
C LYS A 72 7.69 -10.51 2.82
N VAL A 73 8.60 -11.28 2.24
CA VAL A 73 8.30 -12.59 1.62
C VAL A 73 8.92 -13.76 2.38
N GLY A 74 9.61 -13.48 3.49
CA GLY A 74 10.18 -14.47 4.40
C GLY A 74 10.78 -13.80 5.65
N PRO A 75 11.38 -14.56 6.59
CA PRO A 75 11.88 -14.03 7.86
C PRO A 75 12.80 -12.82 7.70
N ASN A 76 13.71 -12.87 6.72
CA ASN A 76 14.66 -11.81 6.38
C ASN A 76 14.71 -11.55 4.86
N SER A 77 13.60 -11.79 4.15
CA SER A 77 13.55 -11.65 2.70
C SER A 77 12.47 -10.65 2.31
N TYR A 78 12.83 -9.73 1.42
CA TYR A 78 11.98 -8.64 0.97
C TYR A 78 12.04 -8.53 -0.55
N LYS A 79 10.92 -8.16 -1.16
CA LYS A 79 10.84 -7.78 -2.57
C LYS A 79 10.39 -6.34 -2.66
N LYS A 80 11.06 -5.56 -3.50
CA LYS A 80 10.68 -4.19 -3.84
C LYS A 80 10.03 -4.17 -5.22
N HIS A 81 8.91 -3.49 -5.30
CA HIS A 81 8.17 -3.21 -6.52
C HIS A 81 8.16 -1.71 -6.73
N LEU A 82 8.52 -1.25 -7.93
CA LEU A 82 8.43 0.13 -8.34
C LEU A 82 7.48 0.18 -9.54
N LEU A 83 6.43 0.98 -9.41
CA LEU A 83 5.40 1.10 -10.44
C LEU A 83 5.28 2.56 -10.85
N GLY A 84 5.39 2.80 -12.16
CA GLY A 84 5.04 4.09 -12.75
C GLY A 84 3.51 4.21 -12.81
N LEU A 85 2.99 5.29 -12.25
CA LEU A 85 1.59 5.67 -12.37
C LEU A 85 1.45 6.56 -13.60
N SER A 86 0.37 6.36 -14.35
CA SER A 86 0.01 7.18 -15.51
C SER A 86 -1.41 7.70 -15.33
N ASP A 87 -1.85 8.64 -16.18
CA ASP A 87 -3.17 9.25 -16.07
C ASP A 87 -4.32 8.23 -16.07
N ASN A 88 -4.09 7.06 -16.66
CA ASN A 88 -5.08 6.00 -16.77
C ASN A 88 -4.84 4.84 -15.80
N VAL A 89 -3.69 4.78 -15.12
CA VAL A 89 -3.33 3.68 -14.22
C VAL A 89 -3.23 4.22 -12.80
N THR A 90 -4.13 3.72 -11.95
CA THR A 90 -4.18 4.09 -10.54
C THR A 90 -4.08 2.84 -9.67
N PHE A 91 -4.02 3.04 -8.35
CA PHE A 91 -3.87 1.98 -7.38
C PHE A 91 -4.80 2.16 -6.18
N PHE A 92 -5.15 1.04 -5.55
CA PHE A 92 -5.89 1.00 -4.30
C PHE A 92 -5.17 0.07 -3.33
N ILE A 93 -4.97 0.52 -2.09
CA ILE A 93 -4.38 -0.29 -1.02
C ILE A 93 -5.44 -0.56 0.02
N GLU A 94 -5.79 -1.83 0.16
CA GLU A 94 -6.75 -2.32 1.13
C GLU A 94 -6.02 -3.09 2.23
N GLN A 95 -6.45 -2.92 3.47
CA GLN A 95 -6.12 -3.85 4.54
C GLN A 95 -7.13 -5.01 4.52
N ILE A 96 -6.64 -6.23 4.31
CA ILE A 96 -7.50 -7.40 4.07
C ILE A 96 -8.17 -7.89 5.36
N ASP A 97 -7.44 -7.85 6.48
CA ASP A 97 -7.89 -8.42 7.75
C ASP A 97 -7.96 -7.36 8.86
N GLY A 98 -9.04 -7.38 9.64
CA GLY A 98 -9.10 -6.72 10.94
C GLY A 98 -8.13 -7.42 11.89
N LYS A 99 -7.22 -6.67 12.54
CA LYS A 99 -6.00 -7.18 13.19
C LYS A 99 -6.21 -8.48 14.00
N ASN A 100 -5.95 -9.61 13.35
CA ASN A 100 -5.45 -10.85 13.91
C ASN A 100 -4.95 -11.73 12.75
N VAL A 101 -3.70 -12.18 12.90
CA VAL A 101 -3.05 -13.35 12.27
C VAL A 101 -2.54 -13.35 10.81
N SER A 102 -1.49 -14.19 10.70
CA SER A 102 -0.83 -14.84 9.55
C SER A 102 0.38 -14.13 8.94
N ALA A 103 1.56 -14.69 9.22
CA ALA A 103 2.85 -14.05 9.04
C ALA A 103 3.40 -14.10 7.60
N TYR A 104 2.93 -14.98 6.71
CA TYR A 104 3.52 -15.09 5.36
C TYR A 104 2.51 -15.53 4.30
N HIS A 105 1.94 -14.55 3.59
CA HIS A 105 1.22 -14.75 2.34
C HIS A 105 1.75 -13.70 1.36
N TYR A 106 2.33 -14.11 0.24
CA TYR A 106 2.76 -13.20 -0.82
C TYR A 106 2.25 -13.73 -2.15
N ARG A 107 1.37 -12.97 -2.80
CA ARG A 107 0.79 -13.33 -4.09
C ARG A 107 0.83 -12.12 -5.01
N VAL A 108 1.27 -12.35 -6.24
CA VAL A 108 1.26 -11.35 -7.29
C VAL A 108 0.50 -11.90 -8.48
N ILE A 109 -0.54 -11.20 -8.91
CA ILE A 109 -1.35 -11.58 -10.07
C ILE A 109 -1.24 -10.47 -11.11
N PHE A 110 -0.67 -10.79 -12.27
CA PHE A 110 -0.74 -9.93 -13.45
C PHE A 110 -1.84 -10.47 -14.37
N LYS A 111 -2.78 -9.63 -14.83
CA LYS A 111 -3.79 -10.10 -15.79
C LYS A 111 -3.12 -10.36 -17.17
N PRO A 112 -3.31 -11.55 -17.77
CA PRO A 112 -2.51 -11.99 -18.92
C PRO A 112 -3.05 -11.56 -20.31
N SER A 113 -3.97 -10.60 -20.43
CA SER A 113 -4.63 -10.31 -21.73
C SER A 113 -3.74 -9.72 -22.82
N THR A 114 -2.43 -9.49 -22.59
CA THR A 114 -1.50 -8.95 -23.58
C THR A 114 -0.22 -9.76 -23.79
N LEU A 115 -0.11 -10.97 -23.22
CA LEU A 115 1.03 -11.87 -23.46
C LEU A 115 0.65 -13.01 -24.43
N ILE A 116 0.06 -12.68 -25.58
CA ILE A 116 0.06 -13.59 -26.73
C ILE A 116 1.26 -13.17 -27.59
N PRO A 117 2.40 -13.89 -27.56
CA PRO A 117 3.46 -13.63 -28.53
C PRO A 117 2.89 -13.88 -29.93
N ASP A 118 3.11 -12.95 -30.85
CA ASP A 118 2.85 -13.18 -32.27
C ASP A 118 3.69 -14.39 -32.70
N ILE A 119 3.02 -15.52 -32.93
CA ILE A 119 3.63 -16.68 -33.55
C ILE A 119 3.51 -16.48 -35.05
N GLU A 120 4.52 -15.87 -35.67
CA GLU A 120 4.70 -15.96 -37.12
C GLU A 120 5.09 -17.40 -37.48
N ILE A 121 4.12 -18.17 -37.98
CA ILE A 121 4.40 -19.44 -38.66
C ILE A 121 4.73 -19.08 -40.12
N ARG A 122 5.98 -19.32 -40.51
CA ARG A 122 6.46 -19.17 -41.90
C ARG A 122 6.12 -20.40 -42.75
#